data_AF-A0A6V7Y7M9-F1
#
_entry.id   AF-A0A6V7Y7M9-F1
#
_cell.length_a   1.000
_cell.length_b   1.000
_cell.length_c   1.000
_cell.angle_alpha   90.00
_cell.angle_beta   90.00
_cell.angle_gamma   90.00
#
_symmetry.space_group_name_H-M   'P 1'
#
loop_
_entity.id
_entity.type
_entity.pdbx_description
1 polymer ?
#
loop_
_entity_poly.entity_id
_entity_poly.type
_entity_poly.pdbx_seq_one_letter_code
_entity_poly.pdbx_strand_id
1 'polypeptide(L)'
;MNRGHDMCFAITICNSLLLTASSSTYGWWIGYLLKKENAKVFFDADFSHSLLSIENFPYNWIPIIYDTKLNKIKKFRKSIKYKKINYRE
;
A
#
# COMPACT_ATOMS: atom_id res chain seq x y z
N MET A 1 20.97 -9.06 2.45
CA MET A 1 20.47 -8.59 3.77
C MET A 1 19.64 -9.70 4.40
N ASN A 2 19.61 -9.77 5.74
CA ASN A 2 18.77 -10.74 6.45
C ASN A 2 17.31 -10.26 6.40
N ARG A 3 16.39 -11.12 5.96
CA ARG A 3 14.94 -10.80 5.88
C ARG A 3 14.37 -10.30 7.22
N GLY A 4 14.89 -10.79 8.35
CA GLY A 4 14.49 -10.29 9.66
C GLY A 4 14.86 -8.82 9.90
N HIS A 5 16.02 -8.38 9.42
CA HIS A 5 16.43 -6.97 9.51
C HIS A 5 15.58 -6.08 8.62
N ASP A 6 15.28 -6.52 7.39
CA ASP A 6 14.45 -5.77 6.45
C ASP A 6 13.03 -5.57 7.00
N MET A 7 12.45 -6.61 7.60
CA MET A 7 11.17 -6.52 8.29
C MET A 7 11.22 -5.57 9.49
N CYS A 8 12.23 -5.69 10.37
CA CYS A 8 12.39 -4.83 11.54
C CYS A 8 12.52 -3.35 11.14
N PHE A 9 13.34 -3.07 10.12
CA PHE A 9 13.49 -1.73 9.57
C PHE A 9 12.15 -1.19 9.04
N ALA A 10 11.43 -1.99 8.24
CA ALA A 10 10.17 -1.56 7.66
C ALA A 10 9.11 -1.23 8.71
N ILE A 11 8.99 -2.04 9.78
CA ILE A 11 7.97 -1.83 10.82
C ILE A 11 8.30 -0.68 11.79
N THR A 12 9.58 -0.37 11.98
CA THR A 12 10.04 0.66 12.92
C THR A 12 10.19 2.02 12.26
N ILE A 13 10.69 2.07 11.03
CA ILE A 13 11.05 3.32 10.34
C ILE A 13 9.92 3.78 9.43
N CYS A 14 9.37 2.91 8.59
CA CYS A 14 8.43 3.33 7.54
C CYS A 14 7.06 3.79 8.10
N ASN A 15 6.44 4.73 7.37
CA ASN A 15 5.06 5.18 7.62
C ASN A 15 4.07 4.62 6.60
N SER A 16 4.57 4.00 5.52
CA SER A 16 3.75 3.42 4.47
C SER A 16 4.45 2.23 3.85
N LEU A 17 3.67 1.28 3.36
CA LEU A 17 4.15 0.07 2.69
C LEU A 17 3.47 -0.06 1.33
N LEU A 18 4.29 -0.36 0.32
CA LEU A 18 3.87 -0.62 -1.04
C LEU A 18 3.99 -2.13 -1.33
N LEU A 19 2.86 -2.82 -1.45
CA LEU A 19 2.81 -4.25 -1.75
C LEU A 19 2.69 -4.50 -3.25
N THR A 20 3.84 -4.47 -3.93
CA THR A 20 3.95 -4.81 -5.36
C THR A 20 3.76 -6.31 -5.63
N ALA A 21 4.18 -7.16 -4.70
CA ALA A 21 3.91 -8.60 -4.78
C ALA A 21 2.79 -8.95 -3.80
N SER A 22 1.53 -8.67 -4.17
CA SER A 22 0.40 -8.87 -3.25
C SER A 22 0.08 -10.35 -2.97
N SER A 23 0.72 -11.28 -3.70
CA SER A 23 0.77 -12.72 -3.37
C SER A 23 1.83 -13.09 -2.32
N SER A 24 2.72 -12.16 -1.95
CA SER A 24 3.80 -12.42 -0.99
C SER A 24 3.32 -12.32 0.45
N THR A 25 3.36 -13.44 1.17
CA THR A 25 3.06 -13.48 2.61
C THR A 25 4.03 -12.64 3.44
N TYR A 26 5.29 -12.52 3.00
CA TYR A 26 6.30 -11.69 3.65
C TYR A 26 5.91 -10.21 3.68
N GLY A 27 5.40 -9.68 2.55
CA GLY A 27 4.91 -8.30 2.48
C GLY A 27 3.72 -8.07 3.41
N TRP A 28 2.78 -9.01 3.45
CA TRP A 28 1.62 -8.92 4.35
C TRP A 28 2.00 -8.92 5.83
N TRP A 29 3.03 -9.69 6.23
CA TRP A 29 3.53 -9.64 7.61
C TRP A 29 4.12 -8.27 7.98
N ILE A 30 4.85 -7.63 7.06
CA ILE A 30 5.34 -6.26 7.27
C ILE A 30 4.15 -5.31 7.44
N GLY A 31 3.14 -5.39 6.56
CA GLY A 31 1.96 -4.54 6.61
C GLY A 31 1.15 -4.71 7.90
N TYR A 32 1.01 -5.95 8.37
CA TYR A 32 0.34 -6.28 9.63
C TYR A 32 1.08 -5.74 10.86
N LEU A 33 2.41 -5.82 10.86
CA LEU A 33 3.25 -5.36 11.96
C LEU A 33 3.52 -3.84 11.95
N LEU A 34 3.07 -3.13 10.91
CA LEU A 34 3.18 -1.68 10.75
C LEU A 34 2.26 -0.95 11.77
N LYS A 35 2.60 -0.98 13.06
CA LYS A 35 1.75 -0.54 14.19
C LYS A 35 1.67 0.97 14.42
N LYS A 36 1.96 1.81 13.43
CA LYS A 36 1.88 3.27 13.61
C LYS A 36 0.45 3.76 13.39
N GLU A 37 -0.03 4.65 14.27
CA GLU A 37 -1.24 5.43 13.99
C GLU A 37 -1.03 6.16 12.64
N ASN A 38 -1.88 5.87 11.66
CA ASN A 38 -1.80 6.35 10.27
C ASN A 38 -0.83 5.61 9.31
N ALA A 39 -0.30 4.46 9.69
CA ALA A 39 0.44 3.63 8.74
C ALA A 39 -0.48 3.19 7.59
N LYS A 40 -0.03 3.37 6.33
CA LYS A 40 -0.83 3.04 5.14
C LYS A 40 -0.20 1.89 4.38
N VAL A 41 -0.97 0.83 4.17
CA VAL A 41 -0.58 -0.26 3.27
C VAL A 41 -1.32 -0.06 1.97
N PHE A 42 -0.59 0.08 0.88
CA PHE A 42 -1.12 0.13 -0.47
C PHE A 42 -0.77 -1.18 -1.16
N PHE A 43 -1.72 -1.76 -1.86
CA PHE A 43 -1.54 -3.00 -2.60
C PHE A 43 -2.28 -2.90 -3.93
N ASP A 44 -1.80 -3.64 -4.92
CA ASP A 44 -2.56 -3.84 -6.14
C ASP A 44 -3.61 -4.93 -5.92
N ALA A 45 -4.87 -4.58 -6.18
CA ALA A 45 -5.97 -5.53 -6.14
C ALA A 45 -6.26 -6.14 -7.51
N ASP A 46 -5.63 -5.62 -8.56
CA ASP A 46 -5.82 -6.03 -9.94
C ASP A 46 -4.56 -6.74 -10.47
N PHE A 47 -4.61 -8.07 -10.47
CA PHE A 47 -3.51 -8.92 -10.93
C PHE A 47 -3.50 -9.12 -12.45
N SER A 48 -4.39 -8.47 -13.20
CA SER A 48 -4.48 -8.65 -14.65
C SER A 48 -3.37 -7.93 -15.42
N HIS A 49 -2.70 -6.96 -14.79
CA HIS A 49 -1.66 -6.15 -15.40
C HIS A 49 -0.31 -6.33 -14.71
N SER A 50 0.78 -6.28 -15.50
CA SER A 50 2.14 -6.30 -14.95
C SER A 50 2.47 -4.94 -14.36
N LEU A 51 2.71 -4.88 -13.05
CA LEU A 51 3.08 -3.67 -12.32
C LEU A 51 4.34 -2.98 -12.86
N LEU A 52 5.21 -3.71 -13.56
CA LEU A 52 6.41 -3.18 -14.19
C LEU A 52 6.11 -2.23 -15.35
N SER A 53 4.88 -2.21 -15.86
CA SER A 53 4.44 -1.32 -16.93
C SER A 53 3.91 0.03 -16.43
N ILE A 54 3.79 0.21 -15.11
CA ILE A 54 3.20 1.40 -14.52
C ILE A 54 4.33 2.28 -13.96
N GLU A 55 4.63 3.35 -14.67
CA GLU A 55 5.72 4.30 -14.36
C GLU A 55 5.45 5.16 -13.11
N ASN A 56 4.20 5.22 -12.64
CA ASN A 56 3.75 6.10 -11.55
C ASN A 56 2.86 5.36 -10.55
N PHE A 57 2.86 5.75 -9.28
CA PHE A 57 1.92 5.28 -8.24
C PHE A 57 0.49 5.26 -8.79
N PRO A 58 -0.10 4.09 -9.10
CA PRO A 58 -1.29 4.10 -9.91
C PRO A 58 -2.51 4.41 -9.05
N TYR A 59 -3.43 5.17 -9.66
CA TYR A 59 -4.63 5.73 -9.04
C TYR A 59 -5.59 4.67 -8.48
N ASN A 60 -5.43 3.41 -8.88
CA ASN A 60 -6.22 2.27 -8.45
C ASN A 60 -5.71 1.63 -7.14
N TRP A 61 -4.55 2.03 -6.61
CA TRP A 61 -4.04 1.45 -5.37
C TRP A 61 -4.85 1.94 -4.17
N ILE A 62 -5.56 1.00 -3.55
CA ILE A 62 -6.50 1.27 -2.46
C ILE A 62 -5.72 1.26 -1.16
N PRO A 63 -5.65 2.37 -0.41
CA PRO A 63 -5.08 2.33 0.92
C PRO A 63 -5.96 1.45 1.80
N ILE A 64 -5.32 0.51 2.48
CA ILE A 64 -5.92 -0.22 3.57
C ILE A 64 -5.63 0.55 4.86
N ILE A 65 -6.70 0.83 5.63
CA ILE A 65 -6.59 1.42 6.96
C ILE A 65 -7.04 0.37 7.97
N TYR A 66 -6.20 0.14 8.97
CA TYR A 66 -6.57 -0.68 10.11
C TYR A 66 -7.34 0.18 11.12
N ASP A 67 -8.60 -0.17 11.36
CA ASP A 67 -9.42 0.47 12.39
C ASP A 67 -9.15 -0.22 13.73
N THR A 68 -8.35 0.43 14.57
CA THR A 68 -7.97 -0.08 15.90
C THR A 68 -9.15 -0.20 16.86
N LYS A 69 -10.23 0.56 16.66
CA LYS A 69 -11.42 0.53 17.52
C LYS A 69 -12.34 -0.65 17.18
N LEU A 70 -12.46 -0.95 15.90
CA LEU A 70 -13.32 -2.03 15.40
C LEU A 70 -12.57 -3.34 15.16
N ASN A 71 -11.25 -3.34 15.32
CA ASN A 71 -10.35 -4.45 15.01
C ASN A 71 -10.60 -5.01 13.59
N LYS A 72 -10.86 -4.11 12.62
CA LYS A 72 -11.28 -4.45 11.26
C LYS A 72 -10.46 -3.70 10.23
N ILE A 73 -10.19 -4.39 9.13
CA ILE A 73 -9.56 -3.81 7.96
C ILE A 73 -10.60 -3.06 7.12
N LYS A 74 -10.38 -1.78 6.83
CA LYS A 74 -11.23 -0.98 5.96
C LYS A 74 -10.49 -0.59 4.69
N LYS A 75 -11.12 -0.80 3.53
CA LYS A 75 -10.66 -0.23 2.25
C LYS A 75 -11.00 1.26 2.22
N PHE A 76 -10.01 2.12 2.04
CA PHE A 76 -10.25 3.54 1.90
C PHE A 76 -10.61 3.88 0.45
N ARG A 77 -11.90 3.95 0.14
CA ARG A 77 -12.37 4.54 -1.13
C ARG A 77 -12.50 6.05 -0.95
N LYS A 78 -11.45 6.80 -1.29
CA LYS A 78 -11.64 8.23 -1.56
C LYS A 78 -12.25 8.31 -2.97
N SER A 79 -13.48 8.83 -3.08
CA SER A 79 -14.02 9.31 -4.37
C SER A 79 -13.15 10.50 -4.77
N ILE A 80 -12.06 10.26 -5.50
CA ILE A 80 -11.24 11.36 -5.99
C ILE A 80 -11.79 11.77 -7.35
N LYS A 81 -12.60 12.84 -7.35
CA LYS A 81 -12.93 13.56 -8.58
C LYS A 81 -11.69 14.33 -9.02
N TYR A 82 -10.91 13.78 -9.94
CA TYR A 82 -9.80 14.53 -10.54
C TYR A 82 -10.30 15.34 -11.73
N LYS A 83 -9.99 16.64 -11.72
CA LYS A 83 -10.07 17.52 -12.89
C LYS A 83 -8.99 17.05 -13.87
N LYS A 84 -9.37 16.67 -15.10
CA LYS A 84 -8.44 16.47 -16.21
C LYS A 84 -7.59 17.73 -16.36
N ILE A 85 -6.31 17.65 -16.05
CA ILE A 85 -5.35 18.67 -16.46
C ILE A 85 -4.88 18.22 -17.85
N ASN A 86 -5.42 18.87 -18.88
CA ASN A 86 -4.89 18.73 -20.23
C ASN A 86 -3.54 19.45 -20.27
N TYR A 87 -2.47 18.69 -20.47
CA TYR A 87 -1.23 19.28 -20.96
C TYR A 87 -1.47 19.69 -22.41
N ARG A 88 -1.38 21.00 -22.68
CA ARG A 88 -1.23 21.51 -24.04
C ARG A 88 0.25 21.45 -24.38
N GLU A 89 0.52 20.68 -25.44
CA GLU A 89 1.65 20.65 -26.39
C GLU A 89 3.03 21.07 -25.90
#